data_AF-A0A2W6DIN0-F1
#
_entry.id   AF-A0A2W6DIN0-F1
#
_cell.length_a   1.000
_cell.length_b   1.000
_cell.length_c   1.000
_cell.angle_alpha   90.00
_cell.angle_beta   90.00
_cell.angle_gamma   90.00
#
_symmetry.space_group_name_H-M   'P 1'
#
loop_
_entity.id
_entity.type
_entity.pdbx_description
1 polymer ?
#
loop_
_entity_poly.entity_id
_entity_poly.type
_entity_poly.pdbx_seq_one_letter_code
_entity_poly.pdbx_strand_id
1 'polypeptide(L)'
;MSENSSDREIAERIAGQVQGRSGRRGGWFEIRTLMTEFGIPRLSQEASRRMASALSDVGLTVDPPLATVERRDTVVLSWANGSAHGDSPGVQPGSLTNVLTVRTARTGEAIRTVAPDTLPIAVAGNDIRWFNIANTAHVDPAELVDVLNPQCGGRLTREMVDDLLSPDPRPKVKLWDTGAIRGVAAFRVRADESDEGAHAQSQSKAGVLVFEPVEFLVGGDWIISCWHDAEAYRGPNRIRENPPSPPEELFTEVGRHWRAGAFASAGDLAVLVLLELALTYAAAARQLYVWEEEWELDFFRRRKPTDRETLLEARALAAILRDWLGPLNTTGMRQDIERAWFPGVTGTRDSGGYEIALRVDDRIEAALRALQEFSHTLRSAYDLLQLREDEDERHRDDEERHRNDRFQHNIAVGGAAILIPTLVAGVMGVNTWVPGEAGPQSSHWAFAVLLVVILLSGITAWVVLRRLRDRDRDREHHAS
;
A
#
# COMPACT_ATOMS: atom_id res chain seq x y z
N MET A 1 -8.12 -34.39 13.07
CA MET A 1 -8.74 -33.08 13.34
C MET A 1 -9.50 -32.69 12.09
N SER A 2 -10.82 -32.55 12.18
CA SER A 2 -11.66 -32.20 11.03
C SER A 2 -11.37 -30.77 10.59
N GLU A 3 -11.30 -30.53 9.28
CA GLU A 3 -11.07 -29.19 8.68
C GLU A 3 -11.94 -28.08 9.31
N ASN A 4 -13.17 -28.40 9.74
CA ASN A 4 -14.08 -27.48 10.43
C ASN A 4 -13.53 -26.89 11.76
N SER A 5 -12.67 -27.59 12.50
CA SER A 5 -12.10 -27.01 13.74
C SER A 5 -11.06 -25.94 13.43
N SER A 6 -10.33 -26.10 12.32
CA SER A 6 -9.34 -25.13 11.88
C SER A 6 -10.01 -23.82 11.43
N ASP A 7 -11.12 -23.90 10.70
CA ASP A 7 -11.82 -22.71 10.21
C ASP A 7 -12.42 -21.87 11.33
N ARG A 8 -12.98 -22.53 12.34
CA ARG A 8 -13.53 -21.84 13.51
C ARG A 8 -12.44 -21.10 14.29
N GLU A 9 -11.28 -21.72 14.53
CA GLU A 9 -10.15 -21.08 15.20
C GLU A 9 -9.62 -19.86 14.42
N ILE A 10 -9.60 -19.94 13.08
CA ILE A 10 -9.24 -18.83 12.20
C ILE A 10 -10.28 -17.70 12.31
N ALA A 11 -11.57 -18.03 12.27
CA ALA A 11 -12.66 -17.07 12.43
C ALA A 11 -12.65 -16.38 13.81
N GLU A 12 -12.40 -17.12 14.89
CA GLU A 12 -12.29 -16.57 16.26
C GLU A 12 -11.10 -15.59 16.37
N ARG A 13 -9.97 -15.90 15.73
CA ARG A 13 -8.82 -14.99 15.65
C ARG A 13 -9.14 -13.73 14.85
N ILE A 14 -9.84 -13.86 13.71
CA ILE A 14 -10.32 -12.71 12.93
C ILE A 14 -11.31 -11.87 13.74
N ALA A 15 -12.23 -12.49 14.48
CA ALA A 15 -13.16 -11.79 15.37
C ALA A 15 -12.42 -11.01 16.47
N GLY A 16 -11.37 -11.59 17.06
CA GLY A 16 -10.48 -10.87 17.98
C GLY A 16 -9.79 -9.67 17.33
N GLN A 17 -9.36 -9.79 16.07
CA GLN A 17 -8.81 -8.66 15.31
C GLN A 17 -9.86 -7.58 15.02
N VAL A 18 -11.09 -7.97 14.64
CA VAL A 18 -12.21 -7.03 14.43
C VAL A 18 -12.51 -6.28 15.72
N GLN A 19 -12.60 -7.00 16.85
CA GLN A 19 -12.87 -6.41 18.17
C GLN A 19 -11.75 -5.46 18.64
N GLY A 20 -10.49 -5.74 18.30
CA GLY A 20 -9.35 -4.91 18.66
C GLY A 20 -9.06 -3.75 17.70
N ARG A 21 -9.54 -3.82 16.45
CA ARG A 21 -9.36 -2.77 15.43
C ARG A 21 -10.49 -1.76 15.44
N SER A 22 -11.70 -2.22 15.66
CA SER A 22 -12.90 -1.45 15.44
C SER A 22 -13.63 -1.33 16.76
N GLY A 23 -14.13 -0.13 17.08
CA GLY A 23 -15.30 -0.04 17.95
C GLY A 23 -16.46 -0.91 17.40
N ARG A 24 -17.67 -0.78 17.96
CA ARG A 24 -18.84 -1.62 17.60
C ARG A 24 -19.18 -1.75 16.09
N ARG A 25 -18.58 -0.96 15.19
CA ARG A 25 -18.95 -0.82 13.77
C ARG A 25 -18.27 -1.77 12.78
N GLY A 26 -17.36 -2.65 13.21
CA GLY A 26 -16.71 -3.61 12.31
C GLY A 26 -15.48 -3.06 11.58
N GLY A 27 -14.75 -3.93 10.87
CA GLY A 27 -13.48 -3.60 10.21
C GLY A 27 -13.43 -4.04 8.76
N TRP A 28 -12.70 -3.31 7.92
CA TRP A 28 -12.49 -3.65 6.52
C TRP A 28 -11.40 -4.72 6.36
N PHE A 29 -11.67 -5.72 5.52
CA PHE A 29 -10.75 -6.80 5.19
C PHE A 29 -10.69 -7.01 3.68
N GLU A 30 -9.48 -7.12 3.14
CA GLU A 30 -9.29 -7.62 1.78
C GLU A 30 -9.64 -9.11 1.72
N ILE A 31 -10.37 -9.50 0.67
CA ILE A 31 -10.72 -10.91 0.43
C ILE A 31 -9.47 -11.78 0.33
N ARG A 32 -8.38 -11.27 -0.27
CA ARG A 32 -7.12 -12.00 -0.36
C ARG A 32 -6.50 -12.30 1.01
N THR A 33 -6.61 -11.37 1.95
CA THR A 33 -6.13 -11.55 3.33
C THR A 33 -6.95 -12.61 4.04
N LEU A 34 -8.28 -12.54 3.94
CA LEU A 34 -9.17 -13.59 4.49
C LEU A 34 -8.84 -14.96 3.88
N MET A 35 -8.72 -15.05 2.55
CA MET A 35 -8.34 -16.29 1.88
C MET A 35 -7.01 -16.84 2.38
N THR A 36 -6.02 -15.98 2.63
CA THR A 36 -4.70 -16.38 3.13
C THR A 36 -4.82 -16.95 4.55
N GLU A 37 -5.56 -16.29 5.44
CA GLU A 37 -5.82 -16.77 6.81
C GLU A 37 -6.55 -18.11 6.83
N PHE A 38 -7.52 -18.32 5.92
CA PHE A 38 -8.26 -19.57 5.77
C PHE A 38 -7.52 -20.66 4.97
N GLY A 39 -6.31 -20.38 4.47
CA GLY A 39 -5.53 -21.32 3.66
C GLY A 39 -6.18 -21.65 2.31
N ILE A 40 -6.94 -20.71 1.72
CA ILE A 40 -7.71 -20.89 0.50
C ILE A 40 -6.91 -20.31 -0.70
N PRO A 41 -6.47 -21.14 -1.67
CA PRO A 41 -5.68 -20.65 -2.80
C PRO A 41 -6.51 -19.95 -3.88
N ARG A 42 -7.82 -20.26 -3.99
CA ARG A 42 -8.74 -19.71 -5.00
C ARG A 42 -10.13 -19.48 -4.41
N LEU A 43 -10.72 -18.32 -4.70
CA LEU A 43 -12.06 -17.92 -4.25
C LEU A 43 -13.13 -18.63 -5.11
N SER A 44 -13.46 -19.86 -4.75
CA SER A 44 -14.58 -20.60 -5.34
C SER A 44 -15.87 -20.35 -4.56
N GLN A 45 -17.04 -20.65 -5.14
CA GLN A 45 -18.32 -20.53 -4.44
C GLN A 45 -18.38 -21.38 -3.15
N GLU A 46 -17.71 -22.54 -3.15
CA GLU A 46 -17.60 -23.39 -1.96
C GLU A 46 -16.70 -22.75 -0.90
N ALA A 47 -15.57 -22.18 -1.31
CA ALA A 47 -14.67 -21.45 -0.42
C ALA A 47 -15.34 -20.22 0.21
N SER A 48 -16.10 -19.45 -0.59
CA SER A 48 -16.89 -18.32 -0.08
C SER A 48 -17.95 -18.76 0.92
N ARG A 49 -18.67 -19.87 0.67
CA ARG A 49 -19.64 -20.44 1.63
C ARG A 49 -18.98 -20.91 2.92
N ARG A 50 -17.83 -21.60 2.83
CA ARG A 50 -17.04 -22.07 3.97
C ARG A 50 -16.57 -20.90 4.85
N MET A 51 -15.96 -19.87 4.27
CA MET A 51 -15.54 -18.66 5.00
C MET A 51 -16.73 -17.92 5.62
N ALA A 52 -17.82 -17.71 4.86
CA ALA A 52 -19.00 -17.00 5.35
C ALA A 52 -19.65 -17.74 6.53
N SER A 53 -19.74 -19.08 6.46
CA SER A 53 -20.25 -19.91 7.55
C SER A 53 -19.37 -19.78 8.80
N ALA A 54 -18.05 -19.92 8.66
CA ALA A 54 -17.14 -19.84 9.80
C ALA A 54 -17.16 -18.45 10.48
N LEU A 55 -17.22 -17.37 9.69
CA LEU A 55 -17.34 -16.00 10.21
C LEU A 55 -18.71 -15.77 10.88
N SER A 56 -19.79 -16.28 10.30
CA SER A 56 -21.12 -16.22 10.89
C SER A 56 -21.20 -17.01 12.20
N ASP A 57 -20.52 -18.15 12.31
CA ASP A 57 -20.50 -19.01 13.51
C ASP A 57 -19.84 -18.32 14.71
N VAL A 58 -19.00 -17.32 14.47
CA VAL A 58 -18.39 -16.47 15.51
C VAL A 58 -19.10 -15.12 15.67
N GLY A 59 -20.26 -14.95 15.03
CA GLY A 59 -21.09 -13.75 15.15
C GLY A 59 -20.66 -12.57 14.29
N LEU A 60 -19.81 -12.78 13.28
CA LEU A 60 -19.46 -11.75 12.30
C LEU A 60 -20.40 -11.79 11.08
N THR A 61 -20.85 -10.62 10.64
CA THR A 61 -21.53 -10.38 9.37
C THR A 61 -20.52 -9.84 8.35
N VAL A 62 -20.64 -10.30 7.10
CA VAL A 62 -19.79 -9.88 5.98
C VAL A 62 -20.60 -9.06 4.99
N ASP A 63 -20.18 -7.83 4.72
CA ASP A 63 -20.83 -6.92 3.78
C ASP A 63 -19.83 -6.28 2.79
N PRO A 64 -19.99 -6.43 1.47
CA PRO A 64 -20.99 -7.25 0.79
C PRO A 64 -20.80 -8.77 1.01
N PRO A 65 -21.84 -9.59 0.79
CA PRO A 65 -21.74 -11.04 0.98
C PRO A 65 -20.61 -11.68 0.17
N LEU A 66 -19.87 -12.63 0.75
CA LEU A 66 -18.74 -13.31 0.08
C LEU A 66 -19.08 -14.03 -1.23
N ALA A 67 -20.36 -14.24 -1.52
CA ALA A 67 -20.84 -14.81 -2.78
C ALA A 67 -20.86 -13.80 -3.95
N THR A 68 -20.82 -12.50 -3.67
CA THR A 68 -20.93 -11.43 -4.69
C THR A 68 -19.63 -10.69 -4.94
N VAL A 69 -18.56 -11.03 -4.22
CA VAL A 69 -17.26 -10.34 -4.29
C VAL A 69 -16.24 -11.13 -5.09
N GLU A 70 -15.32 -10.40 -5.73
CA GLU A 70 -14.16 -10.93 -6.40
C GLU A 70 -12.93 -11.00 -5.48
N ARG A 71 -11.90 -11.72 -5.92
CA ARG A 71 -10.65 -11.91 -5.14
C ARG A 71 -9.94 -10.59 -4.76
N ARG A 72 -10.18 -9.53 -5.51
CA ARG A 72 -9.54 -8.20 -5.33
C ARG A 72 -10.41 -7.23 -4.53
N ASP A 73 -11.61 -7.63 -4.14
CA ASP A 73 -12.53 -6.77 -3.40
C ASP A 73 -12.20 -6.73 -1.92
N THR A 74 -12.84 -5.78 -1.24
CA THR A 74 -12.83 -5.62 0.21
C THR A 74 -14.23 -5.87 0.77
N VAL A 75 -14.30 -6.38 1.99
CA VAL A 75 -15.53 -6.58 2.75
C VAL A 75 -15.41 -5.98 4.14
N VAL A 76 -16.52 -5.50 4.67
CA VAL A 76 -16.66 -5.12 6.07
C VAL A 76 -17.05 -6.36 6.86
N LEU A 77 -16.28 -6.65 7.91
CA LEU A 77 -16.63 -7.61 8.95
C LEU A 77 -17.16 -6.84 10.16
N SER A 78 -18.46 -6.93 10.40
CA SER A 78 -19.14 -6.31 11.54
C SER A 78 -19.72 -7.37 12.47
N TRP A 79 -20.04 -7.02 13.71
CA TRP A 79 -20.75 -7.95 14.60
C TRP A 79 -22.22 -8.00 14.20
N ALA A 80 -22.79 -9.20 14.09
CA ALA A 80 -24.23 -9.38 13.93
C ALA A 80 -24.93 -8.66 15.10
N ASN A 81 -25.69 -7.60 14.78
CA ASN A 81 -26.32 -6.70 15.75
C ASN A 81 -26.89 -7.46 16.96
N GLY A 82 -26.26 -7.30 18.13
CA GLY A 82 -26.82 -7.71 19.43
C GLY A 82 -26.07 -8.77 20.24
N SER A 83 -25.06 -9.45 19.69
CA SER A 83 -24.31 -10.48 20.45
C SER A 83 -22.91 -10.05 20.87
N ALA A 84 -22.76 -8.83 21.38
CA ALA A 84 -21.56 -8.47 22.14
C ALA A 84 -21.60 -9.18 23.50
N HIS A 85 -21.12 -10.42 23.55
CA HIS A 85 -20.80 -11.11 24.79
C HIS A 85 -19.62 -10.38 25.46
N GLY A 86 -19.95 -9.49 26.37
CA GLY A 86 -18.98 -8.75 27.17
C GLY A 86 -19.56 -7.42 27.62
N ASP A 87 -20.08 -7.39 28.84
CA ASP A 87 -20.21 -6.17 29.64
C ASP A 87 -18.80 -5.58 29.83
N SER A 88 -18.27 -4.91 28.80
CA SER A 88 -17.15 -3.99 29.00
C SER A 88 -17.65 -2.89 29.93
N PRO A 89 -17.03 -2.72 31.11
CA PRO A 89 -17.53 -1.81 32.12
C PRO A 89 -17.49 -0.36 31.60
N GLY A 90 -18.68 0.20 31.36
CA GLY A 90 -18.97 1.62 31.58
C GLY A 90 -18.20 2.66 30.75
N VAL A 91 -18.00 2.46 29.44
CA VAL A 91 -17.82 3.63 28.56
C VAL A 91 -19.18 4.29 28.46
N GLN A 92 -19.40 5.34 29.27
CA GLN A 92 -20.61 6.16 29.13
C GLN A 92 -20.70 6.61 27.66
N PRO A 93 -21.87 6.50 27.01
CA PRO A 93 -22.06 7.07 25.69
C PRO A 93 -21.56 8.51 25.75
N GLY A 94 -20.52 8.81 24.96
CA GLY A 94 -19.92 10.13 24.96
C GLY A 94 -21.02 11.12 24.60
N SER A 95 -21.29 12.07 25.50
CA SER A 95 -22.24 13.15 25.22
C SER A 95 -21.93 13.73 23.85
N LEU A 96 -22.94 13.84 22.96
CA LEU A 96 -22.80 14.40 21.61
C LEU A 96 -22.03 15.74 21.61
N THR A 97 -22.09 16.49 22.71
CA THR A 97 -21.32 17.72 22.94
C THR A 97 -19.80 17.58 22.81
N ASN A 98 -19.25 16.38 23.00
CA ASN A 98 -17.81 16.13 22.94
C ASN A 98 -17.32 15.81 21.51
N VAL A 99 -18.24 15.39 20.62
CA VAL A 99 -17.94 14.98 19.24
C VAL A 99 -18.45 16.00 18.22
N LEU A 100 -19.44 16.81 18.59
CA LEU A 100 -20.09 17.79 17.72
C LEU A 100 -19.59 19.21 17.99
N THR A 101 -18.90 19.78 17.01
CA THR A 101 -18.58 21.21 16.98
C THR A 101 -19.54 21.90 16.03
N VAL A 102 -20.23 22.96 16.50
CA VAL A 102 -21.12 23.74 15.63
C VAL A 102 -20.50 25.09 15.30
N ARG A 103 -20.54 25.45 14.03
CA ARG A 103 -20.09 26.74 13.50
C ARG A 103 -21.24 27.41 12.75
N THR A 104 -21.26 28.74 12.79
CA THR A 104 -22.22 29.56 12.05
C THR A 104 -21.46 30.50 11.13
N ALA A 105 -21.87 30.58 9.87
CA ALA A 105 -21.27 31.44 8.86
C ALA A 105 -22.33 32.39 8.29
N ARG A 106 -21.99 33.68 8.23
CA ARG A 106 -22.78 34.69 7.52
C ARG A 106 -21.88 35.32 6.46
N THR A 107 -22.43 35.63 5.29
CA THR A 107 -21.70 36.28 4.20
C THR A 107 -20.94 37.52 4.67
N GLY A 108 -19.64 37.57 4.39
CA GLY A 108 -18.76 38.70 4.75
C GLY A 108 -18.36 38.76 6.24
N GLU A 109 -18.89 37.90 7.10
CA GLU A 109 -18.49 37.80 8.51
C GLU A 109 -17.51 36.64 8.72
N ALA A 110 -16.76 36.68 9.82
CA ALA A 110 -15.94 35.55 10.24
C ALA A 110 -16.83 34.39 10.73
N ILE A 111 -16.47 33.16 10.40
CA ILE A 111 -17.12 31.95 10.92
C ILE A 111 -16.93 31.91 12.44
N ARG A 112 -18.01 31.62 13.18
CA ARG A 112 -17.99 31.58 14.65
C ARG A 112 -18.34 30.19 15.14
N THR A 113 -17.62 29.70 16.13
CA THR A 113 -18.00 28.48 16.87
C THR A 113 -19.07 28.83 17.90
N VAL A 114 -20.13 28.03 17.95
CA VAL A 114 -21.30 28.23 18.83
C VAL A 114 -21.50 26.95 19.65
N ALA A 115 -21.88 27.09 20.91
CA ALA A 115 -22.16 25.94 21.76
C ALA A 115 -23.45 25.23 21.27
N PRO A 116 -23.47 23.89 21.14
CA PRO A 116 -24.60 23.16 20.55
C PRO A 116 -25.96 23.44 21.23
N ASP A 117 -25.95 23.68 22.54
CA ASP A 117 -27.10 23.97 23.39
C ASP A 117 -27.65 25.39 23.24
N THR A 118 -26.86 26.30 22.67
CA THR A 118 -27.23 27.72 22.48
C THR A 118 -27.81 28.03 21.10
N LEU A 119 -27.90 27.03 20.21
CA LEU A 119 -28.41 27.22 18.85
C LEU A 119 -29.93 27.49 18.88
N PRO A 120 -30.38 28.69 18.47
CA PRO A 120 -31.81 28.89 18.27
C PRO A 120 -32.29 27.92 17.20
N ILE A 121 -33.43 27.27 17.44
CA ILE A 121 -34.13 26.46 16.42
C ILE A 121 -34.27 27.31 15.16
N ALA A 122 -33.95 26.74 13.99
CA ALA A 122 -33.86 27.44 12.72
C ALA A 122 -34.97 28.49 12.53
N VAL A 123 -34.60 29.77 12.63
CA VAL A 123 -35.44 30.89 12.21
C VAL A 123 -34.91 31.31 10.84
N ALA A 124 -35.78 31.41 9.85
CA ALA A 124 -35.44 31.81 8.49
C ALA A 124 -34.51 33.03 8.49
N GLY A 125 -33.23 32.78 8.21
CA GLY A 125 -32.15 33.75 8.29
C GLY A 125 -31.00 33.32 7.38
N ASN A 126 -30.18 34.27 6.97
CA ASN A 126 -29.07 34.03 6.02
C ASN A 126 -27.84 33.38 6.69
N ASP A 127 -28.02 32.69 7.81
CA ASP A 127 -26.94 32.10 8.58
C ASP A 127 -26.79 30.62 8.20
N ILE A 128 -25.63 30.25 7.68
CA ILE A 128 -25.29 28.88 7.34
C ILE A 128 -24.78 28.17 8.59
N ARG A 129 -25.27 26.96 8.82
CA ARG A 129 -24.90 26.13 9.97
C ARG A 129 -23.97 25.02 9.55
N TRP A 130 -22.85 24.90 10.22
CA TRP A 130 -21.87 23.86 9.97
C TRP A 130 -21.68 22.99 11.20
N PHE A 131 -22.19 21.77 11.12
CA PHE A 131 -22.03 20.72 12.11
C PHE A 131 -20.80 19.89 11.75
N ASN A 132 -19.78 19.88 12.58
CA ASN A 132 -18.60 19.05 12.38
C ASN A 132 -18.57 17.94 13.44
N ILE A 133 -18.63 16.70 12.99
CA ILE A 133 -18.58 15.51 13.82
C ILE A 133 -17.16 14.95 13.77
N ALA A 134 -16.49 14.93 14.92
CA ALA A 134 -15.22 14.25 15.12
C ALA A 134 -15.47 12.93 15.87
N ASN A 135 -14.75 11.87 15.51
CA ASN A 135 -14.82 10.55 16.16
C ASN A 135 -16.22 9.93 16.15
N THR A 136 -16.50 9.15 15.12
CA THR A 136 -17.81 8.53 14.89
C THR A 136 -18.03 7.22 15.64
N ALA A 137 -16.99 6.64 16.26
CA ALA A 137 -17.00 5.26 16.75
C ALA A 137 -18.12 4.95 17.77
N HIS A 138 -18.63 5.97 18.45
CA HIS A 138 -19.62 5.85 19.53
C HIS A 138 -20.89 6.67 19.32
N VAL A 139 -21.08 7.27 18.15
CA VAL A 139 -22.27 8.10 17.87
C VAL A 139 -23.45 7.19 17.48
N ASP A 140 -24.59 7.33 18.15
CA ASP A 140 -25.85 6.70 17.72
C ASP A 140 -26.48 7.54 16.60
N PRO A 141 -26.71 6.97 15.41
CA PRO A 141 -27.40 7.66 14.32
C PRO A 141 -28.77 8.24 14.72
N ALA A 142 -29.54 7.54 15.57
CA ALA A 142 -30.86 8.01 15.99
C ALA A 142 -30.76 9.27 16.86
N GLU A 143 -29.84 9.25 17.83
CA GLU A 143 -29.57 10.41 18.70
C GLU A 143 -29.11 11.62 17.88
N LEU A 144 -28.26 11.40 16.87
CA LEU A 144 -27.77 12.47 16.02
C LEU A 144 -28.88 13.06 15.14
N VAL A 145 -29.80 12.25 14.62
CA VAL A 145 -31.01 12.75 13.92
C VAL A 145 -31.87 13.58 14.86
N ASP A 146 -32.14 13.11 16.07
CA ASP A 146 -32.98 13.81 17.04
C ASP A 146 -32.41 15.21 17.37
N VAL A 147 -31.08 15.32 17.46
CA VAL A 147 -30.39 16.59 17.74
C VAL A 147 -30.28 17.50 16.51
N LEU A 148 -29.88 16.98 15.35
CA LEU A 148 -29.57 17.79 14.18
C LEU A 148 -30.78 18.08 13.29
N ASN A 149 -31.74 17.17 13.19
CA ASN A 149 -32.86 17.31 12.25
C ASN A 149 -33.69 18.60 12.45
N PRO A 150 -34.01 19.05 13.68
CA PRO A 150 -34.67 20.34 13.89
C PRO A 150 -33.86 21.52 13.34
N GLN A 151 -32.52 21.43 13.39
CA GLN A 151 -31.62 22.47 12.91
C GLN A 151 -31.43 22.43 11.39
N CYS A 152 -31.71 21.27 10.77
CA CYS A 152 -31.67 21.00 9.32
C CYS A 152 -33.06 21.13 8.66
N GLY A 153 -34.02 21.77 9.31
CA GLY A 153 -35.35 22.03 8.78
C GLY A 153 -36.25 20.79 8.63
N GLY A 154 -35.99 19.73 9.42
CA GLY A 154 -36.77 18.49 9.36
C GLY A 154 -36.47 17.59 8.17
N ARG A 155 -35.45 17.91 7.37
CA ARG A 155 -35.10 17.20 6.12
C ARG A 155 -34.01 16.13 6.30
N LEU A 156 -33.40 16.04 7.48
CA LEU A 156 -32.38 15.04 7.78
C LEU A 156 -33.05 13.70 8.12
N THR A 157 -32.71 12.64 7.39
CA THR A 157 -33.24 11.30 7.65
C THR A 157 -32.21 10.43 8.36
N ARG A 158 -32.69 9.36 9.00
CA ARG A 158 -31.81 8.36 9.61
C ARG A 158 -30.88 7.70 8.60
N GLU A 159 -31.38 7.38 7.41
CA GLU A 159 -30.58 6.80 6.33
C GLU A 159 -29.40 7.69 5.93
N MET A 160 -29.63 9.01 5.79
CA MET A 160 -28.56 9.97 5.50
C MET A 160 -27.49 9.97 6.60
N VAL A 161 -27.92 9.91 7.86
CA VAL A 161 -27.00 9.91 9.01
C VAL A 161 -26.25 8.59 9.14
N ASP A 162 -26.91 7.45 8.91
CA ASP A 162 -26.28 6.13 8.86
C ASP A 162 -25.18 6.10 7.79
N ASP A 163 -25.46 6.68 6.62
CA ASP A 163 -24.51 6.83 5.53
C ASP A 163 -23.34 7.75 5.90
N LEU A 164 -23.63 8.95 6.40
CA LEU A 164 -22.62 9.91 6.86
C LEU A 164 -21.69 9.32 7.93
N LEU A 165 -22.21 8.47 8.82
CA LEU A 165 -21.45 7.86 9.90
C LEU A 165 -20.65 6.63 9.47
N SER A 166 -20.85 6.14 8.24
CA SER A 166 -20.20 4.96 7.68
C SER A 166 -19.23 5.39 6.57
N PRO A 167 -17.91 5.38 6.82
CA PRO A 167 -16.95 5.88 5.83
C PRO A 167 -17.03 5.06 4.57
N ASP A 168 -17.10 5.74 3.43
CA ASP A 168 -17.08 5.05 2.16
C ASP A 168 -15.66 4.56 1.81
N PRO A 169 -15.54 3.35 1.23
CA PRO A 169 -14.24 2.82 0.84
C PRO A 169 -13.59 3.62 -0.30
N ARG A 170 -14.38 4.44 -0.99
CA ARG A 170 -13.96 5.35 -2.05
C ARG A 170 -14.86 6.58 -2.07
N PRO A 171 -14.31 7.75 -2.44
CA PRO A 171 -15.10 8.93 -2.72
C PRO A 171 -16.28 8.67 -3.68
N LYS A 172 -17.42 9.29 -3.42
CA LYS A 172 -18.60 9.26 -4.28
C LYS A 172 -19.52 10.44 -3.96
N VAL A 173 -20.44 10.71 -4.88
CA VAL A 173 -21.51 11.69 -4.69
C VAL A 173 -22.85 10.97 -4.66
N LYS A 174 -23.64 11.22 -3.62
CA LYS A 174 -25.01 10.74 -3.46
C LYS A 174 -25.99 11.90 -3.50
N LEU A 175 -27.16 11.65 -4.05
CA LEU A 175 -28.21 12.66 -4.20
C LEU A 175 -29.43 12.21 -3.41
N TRP A 176 -29.95 13.10 -2.57
CA TRP A 176 -31.25 12.92 -1.91
C TRP A 176 -32.17 14.09 -2.25
N ASP A 177 -33.47 13.85 -2.10
CA ASP A 177 -34.51 14.86 -2.33
C ASP A 177 -34.33 15.57 -3.69
N THR A 178 -34.20 14.78 -4.76
CA THR A 178 -33.95 15.24 -6.14
C THR A 178 -32.68 16.09 -6.32
N GLY A 179 -31.69 15.94 -5.43
CA GLY A 179 -30.42 16.65 -5.47
C GLY A 179 -30.38 17.93 -4.64
N ALA A 180 -31.46 18.24 -3.91
CA ALA A 180 -31.51 19.36 -2.98
C ALA A 180 -30.72 19.10 -1.67
N ILE A 181 -30.36 17.84 -1.42
CA ILE A 181 -29.35 17.45 -0.43
C ILE A 181 -28.34 16.56 -1.17
N ARG A 182 -27.04 16.84 -1.00
CA ARG A 182 -25.99 16.02 -1.58
C ARG A 182 -25.04 15.49 -0.53
N GLY A 183 -24.66 14.23 -0.74
CA GLY A 183 -23.68 13.50 0.06
C GLY A 183 -22.41 13.41 -0.72
N VAL A 184 -21.28 13.74 -0.10
CA VAL A 184 -19.98 13.69 -0.76
C VAL A 184 -19.00 13.02 0.17
N ALA A 185 -18.46 11.89 -0.26
CA ALA A 185 -17.28 11.30 0.36
C ALA A 185 -16.05 11.94 -0.27
N ALA A 186 -15.19 12.55 0.54
CA ALA A 186 -13.91 13.10 0.13
C ALA A 186 -12.84 12.70 1.15
N PHE A 187 -11.63 13.24 1.01
CA PHE A 187 -10.53 12.88 1.91
C PHE A 187 -9.46 13.97 1.94
N ARG A 188 -8.73 14.01 3.04
CA ARG A 188 -7.40 14.64 3.09
C ARG A 188 -6.35 13.55 2.94
N VAL A 189 -5.23 13.86 2.30
CA VAL A 189 -4.08 12.95 2.24
C VAL A 189 -2.84 13.65 2.72
N ARG A 190 -2.07 13.01 3.60
CA ARG A 190 -0.73 13.47 4.00
C ARG A 190 0.27 12.35 3.73
N ALA A 191 1.51 12.73 3.53
CA ALA A 191 2.60 11.78 3.38
C ALA A 191 3.50 11.89 4.60
N ASP A 192 3.74 10.74 5.22
CA ASP A 192 4.61 10.61 6.38
C ASP A 192 5.90 9.92 5.94
N GLU A 193 7.03 10.44 6.42
CA GLU A 193 8.31 9.76 6.29
C GLU A 193 8.28 8.50 7.18
N SER A 194 8.96 7.43 6.75
CA SER A 194 8.98 6.18 7.51
C SER A 194 9.77 6.35 8.81
N ASP A 195 9.08 6.64 9.92
CA ASP A 195 9.66 6.78 11.28
C ASP A 195 10.24 5.47 11.86
N GLU A 196 10.04 4.32 11.21
CA GLU A 196 10.56 3.04 11.70
C GLU A 196 12.06 2.90 11.45
N GLY A 197 12.83 3.39 12.44
CA GLY A 197 14.27 3.27 12.63
C GLY A 197 15.00 2.27 11.74
N ALA A 198 15.72 2.82 10.75
CA ALA A 198 17.00 2.41 10.18
C ALA A 198 17.55 1.03 10.61
N HIS A 199 16.83 -0.06 10.34
CA HIS A 199 17.47 -1.35 10.19
C HIS A 199 18.03 -1.38 8.77
N ALA A 200 19.33 -1.09 8.68
CA ALA A 200 20.07 -0.68 7.50
C ALA A 200 20.09 -1.67 6.31
N GLN A 201 19.28 -2.73 6.31
CA GLN A 201 19.38 -3.83 5.36
C GLN A 201 18.12 -4.12 4.52
N SER A 202 16.93 -3.57 4.81
CA SER A 202 15.75 -3.78 3.94
C SER A 202 14.62 -2.75 4.14
N GLN A 203 14.94 -1.46 4.27
CA GLN A 203 13.89 -0.44 4.40
C GLN A 203 13.71 0.27 3.08
N SER A 204 12.61 -0.04 2.42
CA SER A 204 12.00 0.82 1.40
C SER A 204 12.10 2.28 1.82
N LYS A 205 12.52 3.14 0.89
CA LYS A 205 12.53 4.60 1.05
C LYS A 205 11.14 5.19 0.86
N ALA A 206 10.19 4.42 0.32
CA ALA A 206 8.82 4.87 0.26
C ALA A 206 8.29 5.02 1.69
N GLY A 207 7.75 6.20 1.98
CA GLY A 207 7.07 6.46 3.24
C GLY A 207 5.65 5.90 3.25
N VAL A 208 4.79 6.56 4.00
CA VAL A 208 3.40 6.19 4.20
C VAL A 208 2.51 7.28 3.62
N LEU A 209 1.44 6.89 2.92
CA LEU A 209 0.34 7.82 2.62
C LEU A 209 -0.79 7.58 3.61
N VAL A 210 -1.24 8.65 4.25
CA VAL A 210 -2.32 8.64 5.23
C VAL A 210 -3.51 9.37 4.66
N PHE A 211 -4.63 8.66 4.54
CA PHE A 211 -5.89 9.15 4.03
C PHE A 211 -6.83 9.40 5.20
N GLU A 212 -7.35 10.61 5.33
CA GLU A 212 -8.30 11.01 6.37
C GLU A 212 -9.67 11.20 5.69
N PRO A 213 -10.57 10.20 5.73
CA PRO A 213 -11.84 10.27 5.02
C PRO A 213 -12.77 11.28 5.69
N VAL A 214 -13.47 12.06 4.86
CA VAL A 214 -14.44 13.07 5.29
C VAL A 214 -15.73 12.90 4.51
N GLU A 215 -16.81 12.62 5.22
CA GLU A 215 -18.15 12.55 4.66
C GLU A 215 -18.87 13.89 4.84
N PHE A 216 -19.58 14.32 3.81
CA PHE A 216 -20.37 15.55 3.82
C PHE A 216 -21.83 15.25 3.56
N LEU A 217 -22.72 15.94 4.27
CA LEU A 217 -24.11 16.15 3.89
C LEU A 217 -24.37 17.65 3.79
N VAL A 218 -24.81 18.11 2.62
CA VAL A 218 -25.06 19.54 2.38
C VAL A 218 -26.49 19.77 1.93
N GLY A 219 -27.21 20.59 2.68
CA GLY A 219 -28.55 21.08 2.38
C GLY A 219 -28.56 22.55 1.96
N GLY A 220 -29.71 23.21 2.06
CA GLY A 220 -29.86 24.61 1.61
C GLY A 220 -29.03 25.61 2.42
N ASP A 221 -29.12 25.54 3.75
CA ASP A 221 -28.52 26.47 4.72
C ASP A 221 -27.68 25.74 5.78
N TRP A 222 -27.36 24.46 5.57
CA TRP A 222 -26.58 23.67 6.50
C TRP A 222 -25.62 22.71 5.81
N ILE A 223 -24.53 22.42 6.50
CA ILE A 223 -23.52 21.42 6.16
C ILE A 223 -23.25 20.57 7.41
N ILE A 224 -23.21 19.25 7.23
CA ILE A 224 -22.67 18.32 8.21
C ILE A 224 -21.40 17.71 7.60
N SER A 225 -20.25 17.87 8.27
CA SER A 225 -19.01 17.18 7.92
C SER A 225 -18.67 16.17 9.00
N CYS A 226 -18.20 15.00 8.60
CA CYS A 226 -17.94 13.87 9.48
C CYS A 226 -16.56 13.30 9.17
N TRP A 227 -15.66 13.34 10.15
CA TRP A 227 -14.29 12.86 10.01
C TRP A 227 -14.16 11.44 10.53
N HIS A 228 -13.60 10.57 9.71
CA HIS A 228 -13.42 9.14 10.00
C HIS A 228 -11.98 8.79 10.28
N ASP A 229 -11.78 7.60 10.83
CA ASP A 229 -10.46 7.09 11.17
C ASP A 229 -9.53 7.10 9.95
N ALA A 230 -8.31 7.59 10.18
CA ALA A 230 -7.32 7.68 9.13
C ALA A 230 -6.90 6.28 8.64
N GLU A 231 -6.71 6.14 7.34
CA GLU A 231 -6.20 4.96 6.69
C GLU A 231 -4.78 5.21 6.20
N ALA A 232 -3.80 4.59 6.86
CA ALA A 232 -2.41 4.66 6.43
C ALA A 232 -2.07 3.50 5.50
N TYR A 233 -1.26 3.75 4.49
CA TYR A 233 -0.82 2.76 3.53
C TYR A 233 0.71 2.81 3.39
N ARG A 234 1.34 1.63 3.49
CA ARG A 234 2.74 1.39 3.10
C ARG A 234 2.74 0.43 1.92
N GLY A 235 3.12 0.95 0.76
CA GLY A 235 2.94 0.24 -0.49
C GLY A 235 1.48 -0.19 -0.70
N PRO A 236 1.20 -1.47 -0.98
CA PRO A 236 -0.16 -1.97 -1.14
C PRO A 236 -0.85 -2.26 0.21
N ASN A 237 -0.12 -2.24 1.32
CA ASN A 237 -0.62 -2.72 2.60
C ASN A 237 -1.21 -1.57 3.42
N ARG A 238 -2.47 -1.71 3.83
CA ARG A 238 -3.07 -0.83 4.83
C ARG A 238 -2.44 -1.10 6.21
N ILE A 239 -1.86 -0.07 6.82
CA ILE A 239 -1.32 -0.08 8.17
C ILE A 239 -2.25 0.70 9.12
N ARG A 240 -2.24 0.33 10.41
CA ARG A 240 -3.12 0.94 11.42
C ARG A 240 -2.60 2.34 11.75
N GLU A 241 -3.47 3.34 11.73
CA GLU A 241 -3.14 4.67 12.22
C GLU A 241 -4.13 5.22 13.25
N ASN A 242 -3.72 6.36 13.83
CA ASN A 242 -4.30 7.02 14.97
C ASN A 242 -5.73 7.55 14.73
N PRO A 243 -6.49 7.81 15.82
CA PRO A 243 -7.78 8.47 15.71
C PRO A 243 -7.64 9.81 14.97
N PRO A 244 -8.60 10.16 14.13
CA PRO A 244 -8.55 11.35 13.32
C PRO A 244 -8.73 12.57 14.24
N SER A 245 -7.95 13.62 13.99
CA SER A 245 -8.24 14.94 14.53
C SER A 245 -8.41 15.87 13.34
N PRO A 246 -9.60 16.46 13.13
CA PRO A 246 -9.77 17.43 12.06
C PRO A 246 -8.77 18.58 12.30
N PRO A 247 -7.97 18.96 11.30
CA PRO A 247 -6.92 19.96 11.50
C PRO A 247 -7.56 21.33 11.73
N GLU A 248 -7.31 21.95 12.90
CA GLU A 248 -7.81 23.31 13.22
C GLU A 248 -7.35 24.37 12.20
N GLU A 249 -6.21 24.14 11.58
CA GLU A 249 -5.67 24.96 10.49
C GLU A 249 -6.62 25.01 9.28
N LEU A 250 -7.24 23.88 8.91
CA LEU A 250 -8.20 23.83 7.80
C LEU A 250 -9.39 24.75 8.08
N PHE A 251 -9.96 24.69 9.29
CA PHE A 251 -11.10 25.55 9.64
C PHE A 251 -10.73 27.03 9.65
N THR A 252 -9.49 27.34 10.05
CA THR A 252 -8.95 28.71 10.02
C THR A 252 -8.84 29.23 8.59
N GLU A 253 -8.31 28.41 7.67
CA GLU A 253 -8.16 28.77 6.26
C GLU A 253 -9.52 28.89 5.55
N VAL A 254 -10.46 27.97 5.81
CA VAL A 254 -11.84 28.08 5.33
C VAL A 254 -12.48 29.38 5.82
N GLY A 255 -12.31 29.73 7.09
CA GLY A 255 -12.81 30.99 7.66
C GLY A 255 -12.17 32.23 7.01
N ARG A 256 -10.88 32.18 6.71
CA ARG A 256 -10.15 33.24 5.99
C ARG A 256 -10.70 33.42 4.58
N HIS A 257 -10.88 32.33 3.84
CA HIS A 257 -11.45 32.37 2.50
C HIS A 257 -12.89 32.87 2.51
N TRP A 258 -13.74 32.30 3.39
CA TRP A 258 -15.14 32.69 3.55
C TRP A 258 -15.29 34.22 3.73
N ARG A 259 -14.49 34.80 4.62
CA ARG A 259 -14.52 36.24 4.92
C ARG A 259 -14.06 37.12 3.74
N ALA A 260 -13.11 36.61 2.94
CA ALA A 260 -12.52 37.37 1.85
C ALA A 260 -13.34 37.34 0.56
N GLY A 261 -14.17 36.32 0.36
CA GLY A 261 -14.97 36.14 -0.85
C GLY A 261 -16.44 36.52 -0.72
N ALA A 262 -17.13 36.56 -1.86
CA ALA A 262 -18.57 36.79 -1.94
C ALA A 262 -19.36 35.47 -1.86
N PHE A 263 -19.14 34.69 -0.80
CA PHE A 263 -19.78 33.40 -0.58
C PHE A 263 -21.10 33.55 0.20
N ALA A 264 -22.13 32.81 -0.21
CA ALA A 264 -23.49 33.04 0.27
C ALA A 264 -24.29 31.76 0.58
N SER A 265 -23.80 30.58 0.22
CA SER A 265 -24.53 29.33 0.45
C SER A 265 -23.74 28.28 1.24
N ALA A 266 -24.46 27.27 1.76
CA ALA A 266 -23.84 26.09 2.34
C ALA A 266 -22.99 25.32 1.31
N GLY A 267 -23.42 25.32 0.04
CA GLY A 267 -22.63 24.77 -1.07
C GLY A 267 -21.29 25.48 -1.24
N ASP A 268 -21.26 26.81 -1.19
CA ASP A 268 -20.01 27.58 -1.26
C ASP A 268 -19.06 27.23 -0.12
N LEU A 269 -19.60 27.14 1.11
CA LEU A 269 -18.80 26.77 2.28
C LEU A 269 -18.25 25.35 2.16
N ALA A 270 -19.05 24.40 1.68
CA ALA A 270 -18.61 23.03 1.44
C ALA A 270 -17.52 22.94 0.36
N VAL A 271 -17.64 23.72 -0.71
CA VAL A 271 -16.60 23.86 -1.76
C VAL A 271 -15.30 24.42 -1.19
N LEU A 272 -15.34 25.37 -0.25
CA LEU A 272 -14.14 25.86 0.43
C LEU A 272 -13.47 24.78 1.27
N VAL A 273 -14.24 23.96 1.98
CA VAL A 273 -13.68 22.82 2.71
C VAL A 273 -13.01 21.85 1.73
N LEU A 274 -13.70 21.51 0.64
CA LEU A 274 -13.16 20.62 -0.40
C LEU A 274 -11.91 21.19 -1.08
N LEU A 275 -11.79 22.52 -1.22
CA LEU A 275 -10.57 23.17 -1.67
C LEU A 275 -9.40 22.87 -0.74
N GLU A 276 -9.56 23.06 0.56
CA GLU A 276 -8.50 22.78 1.54
C GLU A 276 -8.08 21.31 1.54
N LEU A 277 -9.04 20.39 1.38
CA LEU A 277 -8.75 18.97 1.17
C LEU A 277 -7.93 18.76 -0.12
N ALA A 278 -8.35 19.37 -1.22
CA ALA A 278 -7.72 19.22 -2.53
C ALA A 278 -6.30 19.82 -2.63
N LEU A 279 -5.97 20.80 -1.78
CA LEU A 279 -4.59 21.32 -1.68
C LEU A 279 -3.60 20.23 -1.26
N THR A 280 -4.06 19.20 -0.55
CA THR A 280 -3.20 18.12 -0.07
C THR A 280 -2.83 17.10 -1.15
N TYR A 281 -3.66 16.96 -2.20
CA TYR A 281 -3.47 15.94 -3.25
C TYR A 281 -2.17 16.13 -4.04
N ALA A 282 -1.88 17.37 -4.44
CA ALA A 282 -0.66 17.68 -5.18
C ALA A 282 0.59 17.54 -4.31
N ALA A 283 0.48 17.76 -2.99
CA ALA A 283 1.58 17.56 -2.06
C ALA A 283 1.92 16.07 -1.92
N ALA A 284 0.91 15.21 -1.73
CA ALA A 284 1.11 13.76 -1.70
C ALA A 284 1.69 13.22 -3.02
N ALA A 285 1.19 13.70 -4.17
CA ALA A 285 1.75 13.33 -5.47
C ALA A 285 3.23 13.73 -5.61
N ARG A 286 3.62 14.93 -5.17
CA ARG A 286 5.03 15.36 -5.16
C ARG A 286 5.89 14.49 -4.24
N GLN A 287 5.37 14.07 -3.09
CA GLN A 287 6.14 13.23 -2.18
C GLN A 287 6.48 11.87 -2.81
N LEU A 288 5.59 11.30 -3.64
CA LEU A 288 5.88 10.08 -4.39
C LEU A 288 7.10 10.25 -5.33
N TYR A 289 7.24 11.41 -5.97
CA TYR A 289 8.43 11.74 -6.76
C TYR A 289 9.68 11.89 -5.90
N VAL A 290 9.58 12.50 -4.72
CA VAL A 290 10.73 12.62 -3.80
C VAL A 290 11.25 11.24 -3.41
N TRP A 291 10.38 10.29 -3.07
CA TRP A 291 10.81 8.92 -2.75
C TRP A 291 11.46 8.19 -3.94
N GLU A 292 11.02 8.47 -5.17
CA GLU A 292 11.63 7.92 -6.39
C GLU A 292 12.99 8.56 -6.69
N GLU A 293 13.13 9.87 -6.52
CA GLU A 293 14.41 10.57 -6.65
C GLU A 293 15.43 10.07 -5.59
N GLU A 294 15.00 9.86 -4.35
CA GLU A 294 15.84 9.27 -3.31
C GLU A 294 16.28 7.84 -3.65
N TRP A 295 15.40 7.07 -4.28
CA TRP A 295 15.75 5.77 -4.82
C TRP A 295 16.79 5.87 -5.95
N GLU A 296 16.59 6.77 -6.90
CA GLU A 296 17.49 6.98 -8.04
C GLU A 296 18.88 7.42 -7.58
N LEU A 297 18.95 8.37 -6.65
CA LEU A 297 20.20 8.83 -6.04
C LEU A 297 20.97 7.69 -5.37
N ASP A 298 20.26 6.78 -4.69
CA ASP A 298 20.87 5.62 -4.05
C ASP A 298 21.29 4.54 -5.05
N PHE A 299 20.50 4.34 -6.13
CA PHE A 299 20.82 3.46 -7.25
C PHE A 299 22.16 3.82 -7.88
N PHE A 300 22.41 5.13 -8.10
CA PHE A 300 23.68 5.58 -8.67
C PHE A 300 24.84 5.60 -7.66
N ARG A 301 24.57 5.83 -6.37
CA ARG A 301 25.63 5.87 -5.33
C ARG A 301 26.11 4.48 -4.92
N ARG A 302 25.24 3.47 -4.88
CA ARG A 302 25.59 2.13 -4.37
C ARG A 302 25.91 1.17 -5.51
N ARG A 303 27.00 0.41 -5.34
CA ARG A 303 27.37 -0.73 -6.21
C ARG A 303 26.63 -2.04 -5.87
N LYS A 304 25.88 -2.04 -4.76
CA LYS A 304 25.19 -3.22 -4.18
C LYS A 304 23.74 -3.33 -4.68
N PRO A 305 23.05 -4.48 -4.46
CA PRO A 305 21.69 -4.70 -4.94
C PRO A 305 20.77 -3.55 -4.56
N THR A 306 20.10 -3.01 -5.58
CA THR A 306 19.20 -1.89 -5.42
C THR A 306 17.91 -2.34 -4.75
N ASP A 307 17.35 -1.46 -3.95
CA ASP A 307 16.07 -1.66 -3.31
C ASP A 307 14.92 -1.59 -4.33
N ARG A 308 14.43 -2.75 -4.76
CA ARG A 308 13.23 -2.89 -5.60
C ARG A 308 11.94 -2.55 -4.85
N GLU A 309 11.94 -2.64 -3.53
CA GLU A 309 10.76 -2.48 -2.69
C GLU A 309 10.24 -1.04 -2.74
N THR A 310 11.13 -0.04 -2.70
CA THR A 310 10.75 1.39 -2.85
C THR A 310 9.89 1.63 -4.09
N LEU A 311 10.33 1.15 -5.27
CA LEU A 311 9.58 1.34 -6.50
C LEU A 311 8.24 0.60 -6.49
N LEU A 312 8.15 -0.56 -5.82
CA LEU A 312 6.92 -1.35 -5.73
C LEU A 312 5.91 -0.66 -4.82
N GLU A 313 6.38 -0.18 -3.68
CA GLU A 313 5.57 0.54 -2.72
C GLU A 313 5.10 1.87 -3.28
N ALA A 314 5.99 2.70 -3.83
CA ALA A 314 5.61 3.99 -4.42
C ALA A 314 4.60 3.82 -5.56
N ARG A 315 4.75 2.78 -6.39
CA ARG A 315 3.76 2.43 -7.43
C ARG A 315 2.39 2.07 -6.84
N ALA A 316 2.38 1.27 -5.78
CA ALA A 316 1.14 0.87 -5.12
C ALA A 316 0.44 2.07 -4.48
N LEU A 317 1.19 2.94 -3.79
CA LEU A 317 0.68 4.17 -3.19
C LEU A 317 0.11 5.14 -4.24
N ALA A 318 0.80 5.31 -5.38
CA ALA A 318 0.29 6.11 -6.49
C ALA A 318 -1.02 5.55 -7.06
N ALA A 319 -1.14 4.22 -7.15
CA ALA A 319 -2.37 3.59 -7.61
C ALA A 319 -3.52 3.81 -6.61
N ILE A 320 -3.28 3.64 -5.31
CA ILE A 320 -4.27 3.89 -4.26
C ILE A 320 -4.73 5.36 -4.30
N LEU A 321 -3.80 6.32 -4.33
CA LEU A 321 -4.15 7.75 -4.38
C LEU A 321 -4.97 8.09 -5.64
N ARG A 322 -4.60 7.54 -6.79
CA ARG A 322 -5.36 7.72 -8.04
C ARG A 322 -6.77 7.12 -7.93
N ASP A 323 -6.90 5.95 -7.33
CA ASP A 323 -8.18 5.26 -7.17
C ASP A 323 -9.11 6.02 -6.20
N TRP A 324 -8.57 6.73 -5.19
CA TRP A 324 -9.33 7.66 -4.35
C TRP A 324 -9.67 8.97 -5.06
N LEU A 325 -8.76 9.54 -5.86
CA LEU A 325 -9.01 10.80 -6.58
C LEU A 325 -9.98 10.66 -7.76
N GLY A 326 -9.95 9.51 -8.44
CA GLY A 326 -10.70 9.28 -9.68
C GLY A 326 -12.20 9.61 -9.58
N PRO A 327 -12.92 9.11 -8.56
CA PRO A 327 -14.35 9.41 -8.39
C PRO A 327 -14.68 10.87 -8.09
N LEU A 328 -13.72 11.66 -7.57
CA LEU A 328 -13.91 13.08 -7.34
C LEU A 328 -13.83 13.90 -8.63
N ASN A 329 -13.28 13.36 -9.72
CA ASN A 329 -13.18 14.06 -11.00
C ASN A 329 -14.56 14.12 -11.71
N THR A 330 -15.31 15.19 -11.46
CA THR A 330 -16.66 15.38 -12.00
C THR A 330 -16.65 15.89 -13.44
N THR A 331 -16.87 14.99 -14.39
CA THR A 331 -16.99 15.39 -15.81
C THR A 331 -18.20 16.30 -16.04
N GLY A 332 -18.02 17.38 -16.81
CA GLY A 332 -19.11 18.27 -17.20
C GLY A 332 -19.36 19.46 -16.28
N MET A 333 -18.66 19.56 -15.14
CA MET A 333 -18.88 20.62 -14.15
C MET A 333 -18.60 22.02 -14.73
N ARG A 334 -17.65 22.15 -15.67
CA ARG A 334 -17.33 23.43 -16.32
C ARG A 334 -18.43 23.94 -17.24
N GLN A 335 -19.29 23.05 -17.74
CA GLN A 335 -20.44 23.40 -18.57
C GLN A 335 -21.70 23.61 -17.73
N ASP A 336 -21.80 22.90 -16.60
CA ASP A 336 -22.99 22.85 -15.77
C ASP A 336 -22.61 22.74 -14.28
N ILE A 337 -22.74 23.85 -13.56
CA ILE A 337 -22.42 23.95 -12.12
C ILE A 337 -23.33 23.04 -11.27
N GLU A 338 -24.51 22.67 -11.76
CA GLU A 338 -25.39 21.71 -11.08
C GLU A 338 -24.78 20.30 -11.02
N ARG A 339 -23.71 20.04 -11.77
CA ARG A 339 -22.94 18.78 -11.68
C ARG A 339 -21.83 18.82 -10.64
N ALA A 340 -21.61 19.94 -9.96
CA ALA A 340 -20.64 20.02 -8.87
C ALA A 340 -21.01 19.09 -7.70
N TRP A 341 -20.07 18.89 -6.78
CA TRP A 341 -20.26 18.01 -5.63
C TRP A 341 -21.42 18.44 -4.71
N PHE A 342 -21.64 19.75 -4.56
CA PHE A 342 -22.58 20.32 -3.60
C PHE A 342 -23.71 21.12 -4.26
N PRO A 343 -24.91 21.20 -3.65
CA PRO A 343 -26.01 21.97 -4.19
C PRO A 343 -25.84 23.46 -3.89
N GLY A 344 -26.46 24.32 -4.73
CA GLY A 344 -26.57 25.75 -4.44
C GLY A 344 -25.25 26.52 -4.43
N VAL A 345 -24.21 26.02 -5.11
CA VAL A 345 -22.95 26.75 -5.31
C VAL A 345 -23.27 28.03 -6.09
N THR A 346 -22.90 29.18 -5.53
CA THR A 346 -23.23 30.50 -6.05
C THR A 346 -22.07 31.12 -6.84
N GLY A 347 -22.33 32.24 -7.50
CA GLY A 347 -21.32 33.03 -8.21
C GLY A 347 -21.26 32.74 -9.70
N THR A 348 -20.15 33.17 -10.31
CA THR A 348 -19.87 33.04 -11.74
C THR A 348 -18.58 32.26 -11.94
N ARG A 349 -18.24 31.97 -13.19
CA ARG A 349 -16.96 31.33 -13.52
C ARG A 349 -15.73 32.08 -12.98
N ASP A 350 -15.85 33.40 -12.79
CA ASP A 350 -14.76 34.29 -12.40
C ASP A 350 -14.91 34.83 -10.96
N SER A 351 -15.92 34.39 -10.20
CA SER A 351 -16.12 34.83 -8.82
C SER A 351 -17.01 33.91 -7.98
N GLY A 352 -16.87 33.95 -6.66
CA GLY A 352 -17.73 33.23 -5.72
C GLY A 352 -17.45 31.73 -5.67
N GLY A 353 -18.46 30.94 -5.28
CA GLY A 353 -18.31 29.49 -5.11
C GLY A 353 -17.97 28.75 -6.40
N TYR A 354 -18.51 29.16 -7.55
CA TYR A 354 -18.27 28.49 -8.82
C TYR A 354 -16.79 28.59 -9.26
N GLU A 355 -16.16 29.76 -9.12
CA GLU A 355 -14.71 29.89 -9.38
C GLU A 355 -13.91 28.93 -8.48
N ILE A 356 -14.26 28.82 -7.20
CA ILE A 356 -13.56 27.90 -6.29
C ILE A 356 -13.79 26.45 -6.70
N ALA A 357 -15.03 26.07 -7.06
CA ALA A 357 -15.31 24.71 -7.53
C ALA A 357 -14.45 24.34 -8.75
N LEU A 358 -14.29 25.27 -9.70
CA LEU A 358 -13.38 25.09 -10.84
C LEU A 358 -11.92 24.93 -10.42
N ARG A 359 -11.46 25.68 -9.41
CA ARG A 359 -10.10 25.50 -8.86
C ARG A 359 -9.95 24.13 -8.19
N VAL A 360 -10.98 23.61 -7.52
CA VAL A 360 -10.95 22.24 -6.96
C VAL A 360 -10.81 21.21 -8.08
N ASP A 361 -11.60 21.32 -9.13
CA ASP A 361 -11.54 20.45 -10.32
C ASP A 361 -10.16 20.50 -10.99
N ASP A 362 -9.62 21.71 -11.21
CA ASP A 362 -8.27 21.91 -11.76
C ASP A 362 -7.20 21.20 -10.90
N ARG A 363 -7.34 21.21 -9.57
CA ARG A 363 -6.39 20.59 -8.64
C ARG A 363 -6.49 19.07 -8.67
N ILE A 364 -7.70 18.52 -8.72
CA ILE A 364 -7.92 17.08 -8.86
C ILE A 364 -7.34 16.59 -10.21
N GLU A 365 -7.64 17.30 -11.31
CA GLU A 365 -7.12 16.98 -12.64
C GLU A 365 -5.58 17.05 -12.68
N ALA A 366 -4.99 18.09 -12.08
CA ALA A 366 -3.54 18.23 -11.97
C ALA A 366 -2.90 17.09 -11.17
N ALA A 367 -3.49 16.69 -10.04
CA ALA A 367 -3.00 15.58 -9.23
C ALA A 367 -3.11 14.24 -9.99
N LEU A 368 -4.22 13.98 -10.69
CA LEU A 368 -4.38 12.79 -11.52
C LEU A 368 -3.36 12.73 -12.66
N ARG A 369 -3.09 13.87 -13.33
CA ARG A 369 -2.03 13.95 -14.36
C ARG A 369 -0.65 13.69 -13.77
N ALA A 370 -0.32 14.28 -12.62
CA ALA A 370 0.95 14.04 -11.94
C ALA A 370 1.14 12.55 -11.59
N LEU A 371 0.08 11.85 -11.15
CA LEU A 371 0.14 10.41 -10.86
C LEU A 371 0.30 9.55 -12.12
N GLN A 372 -0.27 9.99 -13.25
CA GLN A 372 -0.08 9.35 -14.54
C GLN A 372 1.37 9.50 -15.02
N GLU A 373 1.91 10.72 -14.96
CA GLU A 373 3.31 11.01 -15.28
C GLU A 373 4.26 10.21 -14.38
N PHE A 374 3.98 10.17 -13.07
CA PHE A 374 4.74 9.38 -12.10
C PHE A 374 4.75 7.89 -12.46
N SER A 375 3.60 7.36 -12.89
CA SER A 375 3.50 5.97 -13.35
C SER A 375 4.36 5.69 -14.59
N HIS A 376 4.60 6.68 -15.45
CA HIS A 376 5.52 6.58 -16.58
C HIS A 376 6.99 6.60 -16.11
N THR A 377 7.35 7.53 -15.23
CA THR A 377 8.70 7.60 -14.62
C THR A 377 9.06 6.30 -13.92
N LEU A 378 8.16 5.75 -13.10
CA LEU A 378 8.37 4.47 -12.42
C LEU A 378 8.64 3.32 -13.38
N ARG A 379 7.95 3.25 -14.53
CA ARG A 379 8.21 2.19 -15.53
C ARG A 379 9.64 2.29 -16.06
N SER A 380 10.10 3.50 -16.39
CA SER A 380 11.49 3.72 -16.79
C SER A 380 12.48 3.32 -15.70
N ALA A 381 12.19 3.65 -14.44
CA ALA A 381 13.02 3.24 -13.30
C ALA A 381 13.08 1.71 -13.14
N TYR A 382 11.95 1.01 -13.35
CA TYR A 382 11.92 -0.46 -13.38
C TYR A 382 12.74 -1.05 -14.52
N ASP A 383 12.66 -0.48 -15.72
CA ASP A 383 13.41 -0.97 -16.88
C ASP A 383 14.93 -0.82 -16.64
N LEU A 384 15.36 0.29 -16.01
CA LEU A 384 16.75 0.48 -15.59
C LEU A 384 17.19 -0.52 -14.52
N LEU A 385 16.33 -0.83 -13.56
CA LEU A 385 16.59 -1.83 -12.54
C LEU A 385 16.76 -3.23 -13.16
N GLN A 386 15.85 -3.61 -14.06
CA GLN A 386 15.91 -4.90 -14.76
C GLN A 386 17.17 -5.03 -15.61
N LEU A 387 17.53 -3.97 -16.35
CA LEU A 387 18.76 -3.97 -17.15
C LEU A 387 20.00 -4.25 -16.28
N ARG A 388 20.06 -3.64 -15.08
CA ARG A 388 21.17 -3.84 -14.15
C ARG A 388 21.15 -5.22 -13.51
N GLU A 389 19.98 -5.74 -13.14
CA GLU A 389 19.82 -7.11 -12.64
C GLU A 389 20.31 -8.13 -13.68
N ASP A 390 19.95 -7.94 -14.95
CA ASP A 390 20.40 -8.77 -16.08
C ASP A 390 21.92 -8.68 -16.31
N GLU A 391 22.52 -7.49 -16.18
CA GLU A 391 23.97 -7.29 -16.27
C GLU A 391 24.72 -7.99 -15.11
N ASP A 392 24.21 -7.86 -13.89
CA ASP A 392 24.76 -8.53 -12.71
C ASP A 392 24.65 -10.06 -12.82
N GLU A 393 23.54 -10.58 -13.35
CA GLU A 393 23.34 -12.00 -13.61
C GLU A 393 24.33 -12.51 -14.66
N ARG A 394 24.51 -11.80 -15.78
CA ARG A 394 25.52 -12.14 -16.79
C ARG A 394 26.93 -12.13 -16.22
N HIS A 395 27.27 -11.14 -15.41
CA HIS A 395 28.57 -11.09 -14.75
C HIS A 395 28.79 -12.27 -13.80
N ARG A 396 27.76 -12.68 -13.04
CA ARG A 396 27.83 -13.86 -12.18
C ARG A 396 27.98 -15.15 -13.00
N ASP A 397 27.21 -15.30 -14.07
CA ASP A 397 27.31 -16.45 -14.98
C ASP A 397 28.69 -16.55 -15.60
N ASP A 398 29.28 -15.43 -16.04
CA ASP A 398 30.63 -15.41 -16.61
C ASP A 398 31.70 -15.71 -15.55
N GLU A 399 31.55 -15.18 -14.32
CA GLU A 399 32.41 -15.55 -13.20
C GLU A 399 32.32 -17.05 -12.85
N GLU A 400 31.11 -17.61 -12.85
CA GLU A 400 30.87 -19.03 -12.58
C GLU A 400 31.43 -19.92 -13.69
N ARG A 401 31.25 -19.54 -14.96
CA ARG A 401 31.89 -20.19 -16.11
C ARG A 401 33.40 -20.17 -15.97
N HIS A 402 33.99 -19.02 -15.67
CA HIS A 402 35.44 -18.93 -15.44
C HIS A 402 35.92 -19.75 -14.25
N ARG A 403 35.13 -19.85 -13.16
CA ARG A 403 35.44 -20.73 -12.03
C ARG A 403 35.34 -22.21 -12.41
N ASN A 404 34.30 -22.58 -13.16
CA ASN A 404 34.09 -23.95 -13.61
C ASN A 404 35.16 -24.38 -14.60
N ASP A 405 35.55 -23.51 -15.54
CA ASP A 405 36.65 -23.76 -16.49
C ASP A 405 37.97 -23.98 -15.73
N ARG A 406 38.27 -23.16 -14.71
CA ARG A 406 39.43 -23.36 -13.84
C ARG A 406 39.36 -24.67 -13.08
N PHE A 407 38.18 -25.06 -12.60
CA PHE A 407 37.97 -26.29 -11.86
C PHE A 407 38.14 -27.53 -12.74
N GLN A 408 37.50 -27.55 -13.92
CA GLN A 408 37.64 -28.61 -14.91
C GLN A 408 39.08 -28.75 -15.39
N HIS A 409 39.77 -27.63 -15.63
CA HIS A 409 41.17 -27.64 -15.99
C HIS A 409 42.04 -28.24 -14.86
N ASN A 410 41.79 -27.87 -13.60
CA ASN A 410 42.51 -28.43 -12.46
C ASN A 410 42.23 -29.93 -12.26
N ILE A 411 41.00 -30.40 -12.50
CA ILE A 411 40.65 -31.83 -12.48
C ILE A 411 41.36 -32.57 -13.62
N ALA A 412 41.35 -32.02 -14.83
CA ALA A 412 42.02 -32.65 -15.98
C ALA A 412 43.53 -32.80 -15.73
N VAL A 413 44.16 -31.75 -15.18
CA VAL A 413 45.59 -31.78 -14.80
C VAL A 413 45.85 -32.78 -13.67
N GLY A 414 45.04 -32.76 -12.61
CA GLY A 414 45.19 -33.68 -11.48
C GLY A 414 44.94 -35.15 -11.87
N GLY A 415 43.92 -35.39 -12.70
CA GLY A 415 43.58 -36.69 -13.25
C GLY A 415 44.71 -37.25 -14.10
N ALA A 416 45.25 -36.48 -15.05
CA ALA A 416 46.38 -36.91 -15.89
C ALA A 416 47.63 -37.28 -15.07
N ALA A 417 47.90 -36.53 -14.00
CA ALA A 417 49.03 -36.80 -13.11
C ALA A 417 48.90 -38.12 -12.34
N ILE A 418 47.67 -38.60 -12.08
CA ILE A 418 47.43 -39.87 -11.39
C ILE A 418 47.31 -41.02 -12.39
N LEU A 419 46.54 -40.84 -13.46
CA LEU A 419 46.17 -41.89 -14.42
C LEU A 419 47.39 -42.49 -15.12
N ILE A 420 48.35 -41.66 -15.54
CA ILE A 420 49.56 -42.10 -16.25
C ILE A 420 50.40 -43.06 -15.38
N PRO A 421 50.82 -42.70 -14.14
CA PRO A 421 51.44 -43.62 -13.19
C PRO A 421 50.67 -44.91 -12.95
N THR A 422 49.35 -44.84 -12.71
CA THR A 422 48.54 -46.05 -12.47
C THR A 422 48.44 -46.95 -13.69
N LEU A 423 48.40 -46.39 -14.90
CA LEU A 423 48.39 -47.17 -16.13
C LEU A 423 49.73 -47.90 -16.31
N VAL A 424 50.86 -47.23 -16.08
CA VAL A 424 52.20 -47.84 -16.11
C VAL A 424 52.32 -48.95 -15.07
N ALA A 425 51.88 -48.70 -13.84
CA ALA A 425 51.85 -49.68 -12.77
C ALA A 425 50.92 -50.86 -13.08
N GLY A 426 49.75 -50.61 -13.69
CA GLY A 426 48.80 -51.63 -14.11
C GLY A 426 49.37 -52.52 -15.21
N VAL A 427 49.94 -51.94 -16.27
CA VAL A 427 50.59 -52.69 -17.37
C VAL A 427 51.72 -53.58 -16.83
N MET A 428 52.49 -53.08 -15.87
CA MET A 428 53.59 -53.84 -15.25
C MET A 428 53.11 -54.85 -14.19
N GLY A 429 51.98 -54.58 -13.53
CA GLY A 429 51.40 -55.43 -12.47
C GLY A 429 50.51 -56.55 -13.00
N VAL A 430 49.99 -56.44 -14.23
CA VAL A 430 49.25 -57.52 -14.90
C VAL A 430 50.25 -58.58 -15.38
N ASN A 431 50.71 -59.40 -14.45
CA ASN A 431 51.26 -60.75 -14.62
C ASN A 431 52.26 -60.97 -15.77
N THR A 432 53.06 -59.95 -16.08
CA THR A 432 54.20 -60.15 -16.96
C THR A 432 55.29 -60.76 -16.10
N TRP A 433 55.41 -62.07 -16.23
CA TRP A 433 56.62 -62.82 -15.93
C TRP A 433 57.78 -62.05 -16.58
N VAL A 434 58.48 -61.22 -15.79
CA VAL A 434 59.60 -60.43 -16.30
C VAL A 434 60.62 -61.44 -16.81
N PRO A 435 60.96 -61.44 -18.12
CA PRO A 435 61.85 -62.45 -18.67
C PRO A 435 63.24 -62.31 -18.02
N GLY A 436 63.55 -63.16 -17.04
CA GLY A 436 64.85 -63.16 -16.37
C GLY A 436 64.95 -63.73 -14.96
N GLU A 437 63.87 -63.94 -14.19
CA GLU A 437 63.99 -64.39 -12.79
C GLU A 437 63.89 -65.91 -12.61
N ALA A 438 65.05 -66.57 -12.65
CA ALA A 438 65.31 -67.81 -11.93
C ALA A 438 66.44 -67.57 -10.93
N GLY A 439 66.18 -66.77 -9.88
CA GLY A 439 67.17 -66.49 -8.85
C GLY A 439 66.54 -65.85 -7.59
N PRO A 440 66.68 -66.45 -6.39
CA PRO A 440 66.02 -66.01 -5.16
C PRO A 440 66.56 -64.69 -4.55
N GLN A 441 67.33 -63.88 -5.30
CA GLN A 441 67.99 -62.67 -4.80
C GLN A 441 67.77 -61.40 -5.65
N SER A 442 66.99 -61.44 -6.74
CA SER A 442 66.86 -60.31 -7.69
C SER A 442 65.58 -59.46 -7.59
N SER A 443 64.57 -59.82 -6.79
CA SER A 443 63.25 -59.18 -6.89
C SER A 443 63.20 -57.70 -6.43
N HIS A 444 64.17 -57.24 -5.63
CA HIS A 444 64.18 -55.86 -5.12
C HIS A 444 64.57 -54.80 -6.16
N TRP A 445 65.39 -55.15 -7.17
CA TRP A 445 65.89 -54.15 -8.13
C TRP A 445 64.83 -53.80 -9.18
N ALA A 446 64.05 -54.78 -9.64
CA ALA A 446 62.97 -54.57 -10.62
C ALA A 446 61.88 -53.64 -10.05
N PHE A 447 61.56 -53.80 -8.77
CA PHE A 447 60.65 -52.90 -8.05
C PHE A 447 61.20 -51.48 -7.98
N ALA A 448 62.50 -51.32 -7.67
CA ALA A 448 63.14 -50.00 -7.63
C ALA A 448 63.13 -49.31 -9.01
N VAL A 449 63.40 -50.04 -10.09
CA VAL A 449 63.34 -49.50 -11.46
C VAL A 449 61.93 -49.10 -11.83
N LEU A 450 60.92 -49.92 -11.50
CA LEU A 450 59.52 -49.58 -11.72
C LEU A 450 59.16 -48.26 -11.01
N LEU A 451 59.56 -48.12 -9.74
CA LEU A 451 59.31 -46.92 -8.95
C LEU A 451 59.98 -45.68 -9.56
N VAL A 452 61.21 -45.83 -10.05
CA VAL A 452 61.94 -44.77 -10.76
C VAL A 452 61.25 -44.39 -12.08
N VAL A 453 60.80 -45.36 -12.87
CA VAL A 453 60.07 -45.11 -14.13
C VAL A 453 58.75 -44.38 -13.87
N ILE A 454 58.01 -44.81 -12.84
CA ILE A 454 56.76 -44.15 -12.41
C ILE A 454 57.06 -42.70 -12.02
N LEU A 455 58.07 -42.48 -11.19
CA LEU A 455 58.42 -41.16 -10.67
C LEU A 455 58.93 -40.23 -11.78
N LEU A 456 59.78 -40.73 -12.69
CA LEU A 456 60.24 -40.01 -13.87
C LEU A 456 59.09 -39.70 -14.84
N SER A 457 58.15 -40.64 -15.05
CA SER A 457 56.98 -40.39 -15.90
C SER A 457 56.08 -39.28 -15.33
N GLY A 458 55.87 -39.27 -14.01
CA GLY A 458 55.14 -38.21 -13.31
C GLY A 458 55.81 -36.85 -13.43
N ILE A 459 57.13 -36.78 -13.22
CA ILE A 459 57.91 -35.54 -13.39
C ILE A 459 57.85 -35.06 -14.85
N THR A 460 58.00 -35.97 -15.82
CA THR A 460 57.99 -35.61 -17.24
C THR A 460 56.63 -35.07 -17.66
N ALA A 461 55.54 -35.72 -17.25
CA ALA A 461 54.18 -35.23 -17.48
C ALA A 461 53.96 -33.85 -16.85
N TRP A 462 54.43 -33.64 -15.60
CA TRP A 462 54.33 -32.35 -14.92
C TRP A 462 55.11 -31.24 -15.64
N VAL A 463 56.35 -31.51 -16.08
CA VAL A 463 57.17 -30.54 -16.81
C VAL A 463 56.54 -30.18 -18.16
N VAL A 464 56.00 -31.16 -18.90
CA VAL A 464 55.32 -30.93 -20.17
C VAL A 464 54.07 -30.07 -19.96
N LEU A 465 53.23 -30.41 -18.97
CA LEU A 465 52.04 -29.64 -18.64
C LEU A 465 52.38 -28.21 -18.22
N ARG A 466 53.45 -28.03 -17.41
CA ARG A 466 53.91 -26.71 -17.00
C ARG A 466 54.40 -25.88 -18.20
N ARG A 467 55.17 -26.47 -19.12
CA ARG A 467 55.64 -25.77 -20.32
C ARG A 467 54.51 -25.40 -21.29
N LEU A 468 53.50 -26.25 -21.43
CA LEU A 468 52.32 -25.91 -22.23
C LEU A 468 51.57 -24.73 -21.61
N ARG A 469 51.43 -24.72 -20.29
CA ARG A 469 50.79 -23.63 -19.54
C ARG A 469 51.52 -22.30 -19.68
N ASP A 470 52.85 -22.31 -19.63
CA ASP A 470 53.65 -21.08 -19.83
C ASP A 470 53.50 -20.56 -21.27
N ARG A 471 53.44 -21.45 -22.28
CA ARG A 471 53.21 -21.06 -23.68
C ARG A 471 51.85 -20.45 -23.95
N ASP A 472 50.79 -20.95 -23.33
CA ASP A 472 49.45 -20.38 -23.52
C ASP A 472 49.31 -19.02 -22.84
N ARG A 473 49.98 -18.80 -21.70
CA ARG A 473 50.08 -17.46 -21.08
C ARG A 473 50.79 -16.44 -21.97
N ASP A 474 51.89 -16.83 -22.62
CA ASP A 474 52.62 -15.94 -23.52
C ASP A 474 51.77 -15.56 -24.75
N ARG A 475 50.86 -16.45 -25.19
CA ARG A 475 49.93 -16.18 -26.29
C ARG A 475 48.82 -15.22 -25.87
N GLU A 476 48.25 -15.40 -24.68
CA GLU A 476 47.21 -14.50 -24.15
C GLU A 476 47.75 -13.06 -24.01
N HIS A 477 48.99 -12.89 -23.53
CA HIS A 477 49.62 -11.57 -23.42
C HIS A 477 49.97 -10.90 -24.75
N HIS A 478 50.01 -11.63 -25.86
CA HIS A 478 50.20 -11.05 -27.20
C HIS A 478 48.89 -10.80 -27.95
N ALA A 479 47.77 -11.35 -27.47
CA ALA A 479 46.45 -11.18 -28.08
C ALA A 479 45.64 -10.06 -27.41
N SER A 480 45.93 -9.73 -26.16
CA SER A 480 45.47 -8.51 -25.46
C SER A 480 46.33 -7.30 -25.81
#